data_AF-W1YF87-F1
#
_entry.id   AF-W1YF87-F1
#
_cell.length_a   1.000
_cell.length_b   1.000
_cell.length_c   1.000
_cell.angle_alpha   90.00
_cell.angle_beta   90.00
_cell.angle_gamma   90.00
#
_symmetry.space_group_name_H-M   'P 1'
#
loop_
_entity.id
_entity.type
_entity.pdbx_description
1 polymer ?
#
loop_
_entity_poly.entity_id
_entity_poly.type
_entity_poly.pdbx_seq_one_letter_code
_entity_poly.pdbx_strand_id
1 'polypeptide(L)'
;HKVGSMRSRIFNCTAVRTDTEIFKIITEANVPHHRLIYNITYLLSKVDDIESLVCSLSVSTDSTFTEKLKSIIESDLSKSWRLVDLANVLHMSEVSIRK
;
A
#
# COMPACT_ATOMS: atom_id res chain seq x y z
N HIS A 1 19.91 -14.74 -7.41
CA HIS A 1 19.26 -13.50 -7.89
C HIS A 1 18.97 -12.59 -6.70
N LYS A 2 19.76 -11.51 -6.53
CA LYS A 2 19.47 -10.43 -5.58
C LYS A 2 18.33 -9.59 -6.14
N VAL A 3 17.07 -9.94 -5.85
CA VAL A 3 15.93 -9.04 -6.07
C VAL A 3 15.63 -8.35 -4.73
N GLY A 4 16.58 -7.52 -4.34
CA GLY A 4 16.46 -6.61 -3.22
C GLY A 4 16.97 -5.25 -3.66
N SER A 5 16.52 -4.78 -4.84
CA SER A 5 16.69 -3.38 -5.18
C SER A 5 15.94 -2.59 -4.12
N MET A 6 16.66 -1.72 -3.41
CA MET A 6 16.15 -0.89 -2.32
C MET A 6 14.92 -0.12 -2.82
N ARG A 7 13.72 -0.64 -2.55
CA ARG A 7 12.47 0.07 -2.80
C ARG A 7 12.47 1.28 -1.88
N SER A 8 12.66 2.47 -2.44
CA SER A 8 12.57 3.68 -1.64
C SER A 8 11.17 3.78 -1.04
N ARG A 9 11.13 3.85 0.28
CA ARG A 9 9.91 4.11 1.06
C ARG A 9 9.90 5.51 1.66
N ILE A 10 11.02 6.21 1.52
CA ILE A 10 11.22 7.56 2.03
C ILE A 10 11.50 8.44 0.81
N PHE A 11 10.64 9.43 0.63
CA PHE A 11 10.72 10.37 -0.47
C PHE A 11 10.98 11.76 0.09
N ASN A 12 11.97 12.43 -0.47
CA ASN A 12 12.31 13.78 -0.07
C ASN A 12 11.55 14.79 -0.94
N CYS A 13 11.25 15.93 -0.35
CA CYS A 13 10.77 17.11 -1.05
C CYS A 13 11.38 18.33 -0.39
N THR A 14 11.59 19.38 -1.17
CA THR A 14 11.94 20.69 -0.61
C THR A 14 10.67 21.43 -0.23
N ALA A 15 10.40 21.54 1.07
CA ALA A 15 9.22 22.19 1.61
C ALA A 15 9.42 23.71 1.75
N VAL A 16 8.42 24.49 1.31
CA VAL A 16 8.27 25.91 1.61
C VAL A 16 7.17 26.12 2.65
N ARG A 17 7.04 27.35 3.15
CA ARG A 17 6.06 27.71 4.19
C ARG A 17 4.63 27.23 3.87
N THR A 18 4.19 27.37 2.62
CA THR A 18 2.87 26.92 2.17
C THR A 18 2.68 25.40 2.32
N ASP A 19 3.73 24.62 2.07
CA ASP A 19 3.68 23.16 2.19
C ASP A 19 3.46 22.75 3.65
N THR A 20 4.12 23.44 4.58
CA THR A 20 3.95 23.23 6.02
C THR A 20 2.56 23.62 6.51
N GLU A 21 1.99 24.72 5.99
CA GLU A 21 0.61 25.13 6.29
C GLU A 21 -0.41 24.10 5.78
N ILE A 22 -0.20 23.59 4.56
CA ILE A 22 -1.04 22.52 3.98
C ILE A 22 -0.91 21.22 4.77
N PHE A 23 0.30 20.83 5.15
CA PHE A 23 0.53 19.65 6.00
C PHE A 23 -0.23 19.77 7.32
N LYS A 24 -0.15 20.93 7.98
CA LYS A 24 -0.88 21.22 9.21
C LYS A 24 -2.39 21.12 9.04
N ILE A 25 -2.92 21.63 7.93
CA ILE A 25 -4.35 21.50 7.59
C ILE A 25 -4.75 20.03 7.46
N ILE A 26 -3.92 19.18 6.85
CA ILE A 26 -4.20 17.75 6.72
C ILE A 26 -4.18 17.05 8.08
N THR A 27 -3.24 17.39 8.97
CA THR A 27 -3.02 16.66 10.22
C THR A 27 -3.88 17.12 11.39
N GLU A 28 -4.29 18.40 11.42
CA GLU A 28 -4.92 19.00 12.60
C GLU A 28 -6.36 19.46 12.38
N ALA A 29 -6.81 19.65 11.14
CA ALA A 29 -8.13 20.20 10.87
C ALA A 29 -9.14 19.11 10.47
N ASN A 30 -10.39 19.30 10.91
CA ASN A 30 -11.53 18.46 10.52
C ASN A 30 -11.99 18.85 9.10
N VAL A 31 -11.13 18.60 8.11
CA VAL A 31 -11.33 19.02 6.72
C VAL A 31 -12.19 17.99 5.98
N PRO A 32 -13.17 18.41 5.17
CA PRO A 32 -13.93 17.49 4.33
C PRO A 32 -13.03 16.63 3.44
N HIS A 33 -13.31 15.33 3.33
CA HIS A 33 -12.50 14.35 2.59
C HIS A 33 -12.10 14.80 1.17
N HIS A 34 -13.00 15.44 0.43
CA HIS A 34 -12.71 15.90 -0.93
C HIS A 34 -11.61 16.98 -0.97
N ARG A 35 -11.50 17.82 0.05
CA ARG A 35 -10.44 18.84 0.15
C ARG A 35 -9.11 18.23 0.59
N LEU A 36 -9.14 17.18 1.41
CA LEU A 36 -7.95 16.44 1.80
C LEU A 36 -7.24 15.84 0.58
N ILE A 37 -7.99 15.32 -0.40
CA ILE A 37 -7.41 14.77 -1.63
C ILE A 37 -6.55 15.80 -2.37
N TYR A 38 -7.05 17.02 -2.56
CA TYR A 38 -6.29 18.06 -3.27
C TYR A 38 -5.01 18.46 -2.52
N ASN A 39 -5.09 18.56 -1.19
CA ASN A 39 -3.94 18.88 -0.35
C ASN A 39 -2.88 17.77 -0.37
N ILE A 40 -3.30 16.50 -0.33
CA ILE A 40 -2.39 15.36 -0.41
C ILE A 40 -1.75 15.30 -1.79
N THR A 41 -2.54 15.43 -2.87
CA THR A 41 -2.01 15.43 -4.25
C THR A 41 -1.01 16.57 -4.45
N TYR A 42 -1.29 17.75 -3.89
CA TYR A 42 -0.34 18.87 -3.91
C TYR A 42 0.98 18.50 -3.22
N LEU A 43 0.96 17.97 -2.00
CA LEU A 43 2.19 17.59 -1.29
C LEU A 43 2.96 16.48 -2.02
N LEU A 44 2.28 15.48 -2.58
CA LEU A 44 2.93 14.43 -3.37
C LEU A 44 3.59 14.99 -4.64
N SER A 45 3.01 16.04 -5.25
CA SER A 45 3.60 16.71 -6.42
C SER A 45 4.92 17.43 -6.13
N LYS A 46 5.25 17.65 -4.84
CA LYS A 46 6.48 18.31 -4.39
C LYS A 46 7.66 17.34 -4.24
N VAL A 47 7.42 16.03 -4.35
CA VAL A 47 8.46 15.01 -4.23
C VAL A 47 9.45 15.12 -5.39
N ASP A 48 10.74 15.11 -5.05
CA ASP A 48 11.82 15.34 -6.02
C ASP A 48 11.90 14.21 -7.07
N ASP A 49 11.65 12.97 -6.65
CA ASP A 49 11.60 11.77 -7.51
C ASP A 49 10.17 11.22 -7.62
N ILE A 50 9.38 11.88 -8.47
CA ILE A 50 7.97 11.55 -8.68
C ILE A 50 7.77 10.17 -9.33
N GLU A 51 8.68 9.74 -10.20
CA GLU A 51 8.57 8.45 -10.90
C GLU A 51 8.72 7.28 -9.91
N SER A 52 9.71 7.34 -9.03
CA SER A 52 9.88 6.34 -7.97
C SER A 52 8.70 6.37 -6.98
N LEU A 53 8.16 7.55 -6.69
CA LEU A 53 6.97 7.67 -5.83
C LEU A 53 5.77 6.97 -6.45
N VAL A 54 5.46 7.26 -7.72
CA VAL A 54 4.34 6.64 -8.43
C VAL A 54 4.53 5.12 -8.53
N CYS A 55 5.72 4.65 -8.89
CA CYS A 55 6.02 3.21 -8.89
C CYS A 55 5.79 2.58 -7.51
N SER A 56 6.23 3.24 -6.43
CA SER A 56 6.06 2.74 -5.07
C SER A 56 4.59 2.72 -4.62
N LEU A 57 3.81 3.73 -5.00
CA LEU A 57 2.37 3.79 -4.73
C LEU A 57 1.61 2.71 -5.49
N SER A 58 1.87 2.53 -6.80
CA SER A 58 1.22 1.51 -7.62
C SER A 58 1.42 0.10 -7.06
N VAL A 59 2.64 -0.24 -6.65
CA VAL A 59 2.90 -1.56 -6.04
C VAL A 59 2.29 -1.67 -4.63
N SER A 60 1.99 -0.55 -3.97
CA SER A 60 1.31 -0.55 -2.66
C SER A 60 -0.21 -0.77 -2.78
N THR A 61 -0.80 -0.47 -3.94
CA THR A 61 -2.22 -0.78 -4.20
C THR A 61 -2.46 -2.24 -4.57
N ASP A 62 -1.41 -2.96 -4.97
CA ASP A 62 -1.50 -4.38 -5.28
C ASP A 62 -1.69 -5.22 -4.02
N SER A 63 -2.77 -6.01 -3.97
CA SER A 63 -2.97 -6.99 -2.89
C SER A 63 -1.82 -7.99 -2.88
N THR A 64 -1.13 -8.09 -1.75
CA THR A 64 -0.12 -9.10 -1.49
C THR A 64 -0.74 -10.50 -1.48
N PHE A 65 0.09 -11.53 -1.69
CA PHE A 65 -0.36 -12.92 -1.61
C PHE A 65 -0.98 -13.23 -0.23
N THR A 66 -0.39 -12.70 0.85
CA THR A 66 -0.91 -12.83 2.22
C THR A 66 -2.29 -12.20 2.38
N GLU A 67 -2.54 -11.03 1.81
CA GLU A 67 -3.85 -10.38 1.87
C GLU A 67 -4.90 -11.17 1.08
N LYS A 68 -4.53 -11.75 -0.06
CA LYS A 68 -5.41 -12.67 -0.82
C LYS A 68 -5.77 -13.91 0.00
N LEU A 69 -4.78 -14.53 0.65
CA LEU A 69 -5.00 -15.66 1.55
C LEU A 69 -5.93 -15.30 2.70
N LYS A 70 -5.68 -14.15 3.34
CA LYS A 70 -6.49 -13.65 4.44
C LYS A 70 -7.94 -13.44 3.99
N SER A 71 -8.17 -12.82 2.83
CA SER A 71 -9.51 -12.64 2.27
C SER A 71 -10.24 -13.97 2.02
N ILE A 72 -9.54 -15.00 1.54
CA ILE A 72 -10.13 -16.34 1.36
C ILE A 72 -10.55 -16.93 2.72
N ILE A 73 -9.69 -16.87 3.73
CA ILE A 73 -9.99 -17.40 5.07
C ILE A 73 -11.15 -16.63 5.70
N GLU A 74 -11.16 -15.30 5.57
CA GLU A 74 -12.19 -14.41 6.12
C GLU A 74 -13.53 -14.54 5.40
N SER A 75 -13.58 -15.10 4.19
CA SER A 75 -14.83 -15.38 3.48
C SER A 75 -15.72 -16.42 4.20
N ASP A 76 -15.12 -17.28 5.03
CA ASP A 76 -15.84 -18.23 5.89
C ASP A 76 -15.02 -18.55 7.15
N LEU A 77 -15.24 -17.77 8.20
CA LEU A 77 -14.59 -17.96 9.50
C LEU A 77 -15.15 -19.17 10.29
N SER A 78 -16.25 -19.78 9.83
CA SER A 78 -16.80 -20.99 10.48
C SER A 78 -16.08 -22.27 10.04
N LYS A 79 -15.41 -22.22 8.89
CA LYS A 79 -14.61 -23.33 8.35
C LYS A 79 -13.29 -23.49 9.11
N SER A 80 -12.96 -24.73 9.47
CA SER A 80 -11.61 -25.09 9.91
C SER A 80 -10.68 -25.20 8.69
N TRP A 81 -10.09 -24.08 8.29
CA TRP A 81 -9.21 -24.00 7.13
C TRP A 81 -7.94 -24.83 7.32
N ARG A 82 -7.64 -25.69 6.33
CA ARG A 82 -6.37 -26.42 6.23
C ARG A 82 -5.61 -26.00 4.98
N LEU A 83 -4.32 -26.30 4.94
CA LEU A 83 -3.46 -25.93 3.81
C LEU A 83 -3.94 -26.57 2.48
N VAL A 84 -4.47 -27.80 2.54
CA VAL A 84 -5.09 -28.48 1.40
C VAL A 84 -6.31 -27.73 0.85
N ASP A 85 -7.09 -27.06 1.70
CA ASP A 85 -8.23 -26.26 1.27
C ASP A 85 -7.76 -25.07 0.43
N LEU A 86 -6.71 -24.38 0.90
CA LEU A 86 -6.10 -23.25 0.21
C LEU A 86 -5.43 -23.68 -1.10
N ALA A 87 -4.76 -24.83 -1.11
CA ALA A 87 -4.17 -25.44 -2.30
C ALA A 87 -5.23 -25.70 -3.38
N ASN A 88 -6.39 -26.21 -2.99
CA ASN A 88 -7.50 -26.46 -3.89
C ASN A 88 -8.12 -25.15 -4.43
N VAL A 89 -8.32 -24.15 -3.56
CA VAL A 89 -8.90 -22.84 -3.96
C VAL A 89 -7.97 -22.08 -4.90
N LEU A 90 -6.67 -22.08 -4.62
CA LEU A 90 -5.67 -21.32 -5.39
C LEU A 90 -5.16 -22.10 -6.61
N HIS A 91 -5.47 -23.39 -6.73
CA HIS A 91 -4.88 -24.29 -7.72
C HIS A 91 -3.34 -24.31 -7.66
N MET A 92 -2.79 -24.30 -6.44
CA MET A 92 -1.35 -24.25 -6.17
C MET A 92 -0.94 -25.40 -5.24
N SER A 93 0.31 -25.83 -5.33
CA SER A 93 0.84 -26.82 -4.37
C SER A 93 0.92 -26.24 -2.96
N GLU A 94 0.71 -27.06 -1.94
CA GLU A 94 0.87 -26.66 -0.54
C GLU A 94 2.28 -26.11 -0.24
N VAL A 95 3.29 -26.65 -0.92
CA VAL A 95 4.69 -26.21 -0.78
C VAL A 95 4.86 -24.79 -1.31
N SER A 96 4.19 -24.43 -2.40
CA SER A 96 4.21 -23.07 -2.96
C SER A 96 3.53 -22.07 -2.06
N ILE A 97 2.46 -22.46 -1.36
CA ILE A 97 1.70 -21.59 -0.45
C ILE A 97 2.47 -21.35 0.87
N ARG A 98 3.29 -22.32 1.30
CA ARG A 98 4.06 -22.23 2.56
C ARG A 98 5.31 -21.36 2.46
N LYS A 99 5.87 -21.22 1.25
CA LYS A 99 7.08 -20.43 0.98
C LYS A 99 6.76 -18.94 0.93
#